data_AF-A0A3M1FIM0-F1
#
_entry.id   AF-A0A3M1FIM0-F1
#
_cell.length_a   1.000
_cell.length_b   1.000
_cell.length_c   1.000
_cell.angle_alpha   90.00
_cell.angle_beta   90.00
_cell.angle_gamma   90.00
#
_symmetry.space_group_name_H-M   'P 1'
#
loop_
_entity.id
_entity.type
_entity.pdbx_description
1 polymer ?
#
loop_
_entity_poly.entity_id
_entity_poly.type
_entity_poly.pdbx_seq_one_letter_code
_entity_poly.pdbx_strand_id
1 'polypeptide(L)'
;MPFQPEDYFRLRFLQEADLSPDGTEVVYAVSWVEEEPAKTQEDKGESKASLKEVKALFLLSLADGAARQLTSGTQQDHSPAWSPDGRQIAFISDRSGSAQVFILPR
;
A
#
# COMPACT_ATOMS: atom_id res chain seq x y z
N MET A 1 -12.00 -2.86 -26.92
CA MET A 1 -11.03 -1.78 -26.66
C MET A 1 -9.67 -2.43 -26.38
N PRO A 2 -8.58 -2.07 -27.06
CA PRO A 2 -7.25 -2.59 -26.74
C PRO A 2 -6.61 -1.82 -25.57
N PHE A 3 -5.85 -2.54 -24.74
CA PHE A 3 -5.04 -2.00 -23.64
C PHE A 3 -4.04 -0.94 -24.15
N GLN A 4 -3.98 0.23 -23.52
CA GLN A 4 -3.03 1.30 -23.81
C GLN A 4 -1.93 1.36 -22.74
N PRO A 5 -0.73 1.91 -23.04
CA PRO A 5 0.33 2.08 -22.04
C PRO A 5 -0.13 2.83 -20.78
N GLU A 6 -1.05 3.80 -20.92
CA GLU A 6 -1.57 4.60 -19.82
C GLU A 6 -2.47 3.80 -18.86
N ASP A 7 -3.04 2.68 -19.33
CA ASP A 7 -3.84 1.80 -18.48
C ASP A 7 -2.99 1.13 -17.41
N TYR A 8 -1.67 0.99 -17.61
CA TYR A 8 -0.73 0.47 -16.61
C TYR A 8 -0.75 1.30 -15.31
N PHE A 9 -0.82 2.63 -15.42
CA PHE A 9 -0.83 3.51 -14.25
C PHE A 9 -2.14 3.46 -13.45
N ARG A 10 -3.20 2.90 -14.05
CA ARG A 10 -4.49 2.69 -13.37
C ARG A 10 -4.56 1.34 -12.66
N LEU A 11 -3.56 0.48 -12.85
CA LEU A 11 -3.54 -0.84 -12.23
C LEU A 11 -3.30 -0.73 -10.73
N ARG A 12 -4.04 -1.55 -9.98
CA ARG A 12 -3.82 -1.83 -8.57
C ARG A 12 -3.21 -3.22 -8.47
N PHE A 13 -2.07 -3.32 -7.79
CA PHE A 13 -1.41 -4.60 -7.57
C PHE A 13 -1.65 -5.05 -6.14
N LEU A 14 -2.19 -6.25 -5.97
CA LEU A 14 -2.30 -6.89 -4.66
C LEU A 14 -1.04 -7.71 -4.42
N GLN A 15 -0.39 -7.48 -3.28
CA GLN A 15 0.84 -8.17 -2.88
C GLN A 15 0.75 -8.58 -1.40
N GLU A 16 1.49 -9.63 -1.04
CA GLU A 16 1.81 -9.99 0.34
C GLU A 16 0.58 -10.05 1.27
N ALA A 17 -0.24 -11.08 1.07
CA ALA A 17 -1.43 -11.33 1.87
C ALA A 17 -1.12 -12.26 3.05
N ASP A 18 -1.75 -12.01 4.19
CA ASP A 18 -1.71 -12.87 5.37
C ASP A 18 -3.11 -13.06 5.96
N LEU A 19 -3.43 -14.31 6.33
CA LEU A 19 -4.74 -14.71 6.85
C LEU A 19 -4.75 -14.56 8.36
N SER A 20 -5.84 -14.00 8.90
CA SER A 20 -6.00 -13.88 10.35
C SER A 20 -5.99 -15.27 11.02
N PRO A 21 -5.51 -15.39 12.27
CA PRO A 21 -5.47 -16.69 12.97
C PRO A 21 -6.83 -17.38 13.11
N ASP A 22 -7.92 -16.60 13.16
CA ASP A 22 -9.30 -17.10 13.20
C ASP A 22 -9.86 -17.47 11.81
N GLY A 23 -9.11 -17.20 10.74
CA GLY A 23 -9.49 -17.50 9.36
C GLY A 23 -10.61 -16.63 8.80
N THR A 24 -10.94 -15.49 9.44
CA THR A 24 -12.07 -14.64 9.05
C THR A 24 -11.70 -13.44 8.20
N GLU A 25 -10.42 -13.04 8.20
CA GLU A 25 -9.95 -11.84 7.52
C GLU A 25 -8.61 -12.06 6.84
N VAL A 26 -8.33 -11.28 5.80
CA VAL A 26 -7.05 -11.24 5.12
C VAL A 26 -6.51 -9.81 5.17
N VAL A 27 -5.30 -9.63 5.69
CA VAL A 27 -4.55 -8.38 5.52
C VAL A 27 -3.68 -8.50 4.28
N TYR A 28 -3.59 -7.46 3.47
CA TYR A 28 -2.80 -7.46 2.25
C TYR A 28 -2.32 -6.07 1.89
N ALA A 29 -1.21 -5.99 1.15
CA ALA A 29 -0.72 -4.74 0.59
C ALA A 29 -1.32 -4.48 -0.79
N VAL A 30 -1.69 -3.24 -1.07
CA VAL A 30 -2.10 -2.76 -2.39
C VAL A 30 -1.12 -1.69 -2.84
N SER A 31 -0.55 -1.84 -4.03
CA SER A 31 0.25 -0.80 -4.66
C SER A 31 -0.42 -0.17 -5.87
N TRP A 32 -0.14 1.11 -6.09
CA TRP A 32 -0.62 1.89 -7.22
C TRP A 32 0.33 3.04 -7.53
N VAL A 33 0.18 3.64 -8.70
CA VAL A 33 0.99 4.78 -9.10
C VAL A 33 0.18 6.07 -8.91
N GLU A 34 0.79 7.06 -8.27
CA GLU A 34 0.31 8.44 -8.22
C GLU A 34 1.29 9.36 -8.96
N GLU A 35 0.76 10.36 -9.64
CA GLU A 35 1.57 11.45 -10.20
C GLU A 35 1.90 12.44 -9.08
N GLU A 36 3.18 12.57 -8.74
CA GLU A 36 3.63 13.69 -7.93
C GLU A 36 3.81 14.93 -8.82
N PRO A 37 3.30 16.09 -8.40
CA PRO A 37 3.57 17.34 -9.09
C PRO A 37 5.09 17.54 -9.18
N ALA A 38 5.55 17.98 -10.34
CA ALA A 38 6.97 18.22 -10.55
C ALA A 38 7.50 19.13 -9.43
N LYS A 39 8.50 18.65 -8.69
CA LYS A 39 9.22 19.49 -7.75
C LYS A 39 9.80 20.66 -8.56
N THR A 40 9.56 21.88 -8.13
CA THR A 40 10.17 23.08 -8.72
C THR A 40 11.68 22.99 -8.43
N GLN A 41 12.40 22.32 -9.32
CA GLN A 41 13.85 22.25 -9.25
C GLN A 41 14.36 23.52 -9.95
N GLU A 42 14.81 24.50 -9.16
CA GLU A 42 15.26 25.81 -9.66
C GLU A 42 16.51 25.76 -10.54
N ASP A 43 17.10 24.58 -10.78
CA ASP A 43 18.23 24.48 -11.70
C ASP A 43 18.24 23.16 -12.46
N LYS A 44 18.37 23.29 -13.79
CA LYS A 44 18.38 22.27 -14.85
C LYS A 44 17.00 21.78 -15.31
N GLY A 45 16.50 22.45 -16.35
CA GLY A 45 15.24 22.17 -17.01
C GLY A 45 15.11 20.74 -17.50
N GLU A 46 14.33 19.97 -16.76
CA GLU A 46 13.49 18.84 -17.19
C GLU A 46 12.47 18.61 -16.06
N SER A 47 11.37 19.37 -16.04
CA SER A 47 10.24 19.07 -15.16
C SER A 47 9.51 17.82 -15.69
N LYS A 48 10.01 16.63 -15.35
CA LYS A 48 9.26 15.39 -15.57
C LYS A 48 8.29 15.18 -14.42
N ALA A 49 7.03 14.94 -14.74
CA ALA A 49 6.08 14.36 -13.78
C ALA A 49 6.74 13.14 -13.15
N SER A 50 6.83 13.14 -11.82
CA SER A 50 7.46 12.04 -11.09
C SER A 50 6.36 11.05 -10.73
N LEU A 51 6.45 9.83 -11.24
CA LEU A 51 5.55 8.76 -10.87
C LEU A 51 6.03 8.16 -9.55
N LYS A 52 5.16 8.12 -8.56
CA LYS A 52 5.44 7.50 -7.27
C LYS A 52 4.56 6.29 -7.09
N GLU A 53 5.18 5.14 -6.84
CA GLU A 53 4.46 3.98 -6.32
C GLU A 53 4.06 4.27 -4.87
N VAL A 54 2.78 4.14 -4.57
CA VAL A 54 2.22 4.21 -3.22
C VAL A 54 1.81 2.80 -2.81
N LYS A 55 2.06 2.45 -1.55
CA LYS A 55 1.66 1.16 -0.97
C LYS A 55 0.87 1.38 0.30
N ALA A 56 -0.27 0.73 0.42
CA ALA A 56 -1.09 0.77 1.62
C ALA A 56 -1.61 -0.61 1.99
N LEU A 57 -1.88 -0.79 3.27
CA LEU A 57 -2.47 -2.03 3.78
C LEU A 57 -3.99 -1.95 3.73
N PHE A 58 -4.60 -3.06 3.38
CA PHE A 58 -6.04 -3.27 3.37
C PHE A 58 -6.39 -4.52 4.15
N LEU A 59 -7.61 -4.54 4.66
CA LEU A 59 -8.20 -5.66 5.38
C LEU A 59 -9.48 -6.10 4.68
N LEU A 60 -9.54 -7.36 4.29
CA LEU A 60 -10.70 -7.99 3.68
C LEU A 60 -11.40 -8.88 4.71
N SER A 61 -12.69 -8.64 4.91
CA SER A 61 -13.59 -9.58 5.58
C SER A 61 -13.99 -10.69 4.61
N LEU A 62 -13.79 -11.95 5.01
CA LEU A 62 -14.18 -13.11 4.22
C LEU A 62 -15.67 -13.44 4.34
N ALA A 63 -16.37 -12.85 5.30
CA ALA A 63 -17.80 -13.10 5.53
C ALA A 63 -18.69 -12.42 4.49
N ASP A 64 -18.35 -11.18 4.11
CA ASP A 64 -19.14 -10.33 3.23
C ASP A 64 -18.34 -9.75 2.04
N GLY A 65 -17.03 -10.02 1.99
CA GLY A 65 -16.13 -9.48 0.97
C GLY A 65 -15.84 -7.98 1.14
N ALA A 66 -16.19 -7.39 2.29
CA ALA A 66 -15.94 -5.98 2.53
C ALA A 66 -14.43 -5.74 2.74
N ALA A 67 -13.88 -4.80 1.99
CA ALA A 67 -12.49 -4.37 2.14
C ALA A 67 -12.41 -2.97 2.75
N ARG A 68 -11.52 -2.78 3.72
CA ARG A 68 -11.22 -1.46 4.32
C ARG A 68 -9.74 -1.14 4.26
N GLN A 69 -9.42 0.11 4.00
CA GLN A 69 -8.05 0.61 4.06
C GLN A 69 -7.59 0.76 5.53
N LEU A 70 -6.42 0.22 5.86
CA LEU A 70 -5.82 0.30 7.20
C LEU A 70 -4.83 1.45 7.33
N THR A 71 -4.08 1.72 6.26
CA THR A 71 -3.07 2.77 6.24
C THR A 71 -3.29 3.73 5.08
N SER A 72 -2.95 4.99 5.28
CA SER A 72 -3.16 6.06 4.30
C SER A 72 -1.94 6.96 4.25
N GLY A 73 -1.75 7.63 3.11
CA GLY A 73 -0.62 8.55 2.90
C GLY A 73 0.27 8.07 1.77
N THR A 74 1.43 8.71 1.63
CA THR A 74 2.38 8.44 0.54
C THR A 74 3.54 7.55 0.99
N GLN A 75 3.38 6.86 2.12
CA GLN A 75 4.39 5.99 2.71
C GLN A 75 4.39 4.63 2.00
N GLN A 76 5.47 3.89 2.15
CA GLN A 76 5.62 2.53 1.65
C GLN A 76 5.17 1.53 2.70
N ASP A 77 3.86 1.35 2.87
CA ASP A 77 3.34 0.35 3.82
C ASP A 77 3.16 -1.01 3.15
N HIS A 78 3.91 -2.02 3.59
CA HIS A 78 3.96 -3.35 2.97
C HIS A 78 4.34 -4.46 3.97
N SER A 79 4.36 -5.71 3.49
CA SER A 79 4.69 -6.92 4.25
C SER A 79 3.91 -7.05 5.56
N PRO A 80 2.57 -7.00 5.53
CA PRO A 80 1.78 -7.16 6.74
C PRO A 80 1.87 -8.59 7.26
N ALA A 81 1.85 -8.73 8.59
CA ALA A 81 1.79 -10.01 9.28
C ALA A 81 0.90 -9.89 10.51
N TRP A 82 -0.01 -10.84 10.68
CA TRP A 82 -0.83 -10.94 11.88
C TRP A 82 -0.02 -11.37 13.10
N SER A 83 -0.35 -10.80 14.25
CA SER A 83 0.05 -11.39 15.52
C SER A 83 -0.67 -12.74 15.72
N PRO A 84 -0.05 -13.73 16.37
CA PRO A 84 -0.67 -15.04 16.59
C PRO A 84 -1.99 -15.00 17.36
N ASP A 85 -2.21 -13.95 18.17
CA ASP A 85 -3.45 -13.72 18.92
C ASP A 85 -4.51 -12.94 18.12
N GLY A 86 -4.21 -12.52 16.88
CA GLY A 86 -5.13 -11.83 15.99
C GLY A 86 -5.47 -10.39 16.41
N ARG A 87 -4.73 -9.81 17.36
CA ARG A 87 -5.02 -8.47 17.92
C ARG A 87 -4.23 -7.34 17.27
N GLN A 88 -3.16 -7.67 16.55
CA GLN A 88 -2.22 -6.72 16.01
C GLN A 88 -1.77 -7.14 14.62
N ILE A 89 -1.36 -6.17 13.84
CA ILE A 89 -0.73 -6.37 12.54
C ILE A 89 0.61 -5.64 12.58
N ALA A 90 1.70 -6.38 12.34
CA ALA A 90 3.02 -5.83 12.11
C ALA A 90 3.23 -5.59 10.61
N PHE A 91 3.97 -4.54 10.24
CA PHE A 91 4.24 -4.21 8.84
C PHE A 91 5.48 -3.34 8.69
N ILE A 92 6.02 -3.24 7.47
CA ILE A 92 7.12 -2.33 7.15
C ILE A 92 6.56 -1.01 6.65
N SER A 93 7.10 0.11 7.14
CA SER A 93 6.78 1.45 6.67
C SER A 93 8.02 2.34 6.65
N ASP A 94 8.08 3.26 5.69
CA ASP A 94 9.11 4.30 5.62
C ASP A 94 8.67 5.63 6.27
N ARG A 95 7.55 5.64 7.00
CA ARG A 95 6.96 6.85 7.59
C ARG A 95 7.88 7.66 8.51
N SER A 96 8.92 7.02 9.05
CA SER A 96 9.96 7.65 9.87
C SER A 96 11.19 8.11 9.05
N GLY A 97 11.10 8.16 7.72
CA GLY A 97 12.18 8.55 6.81
C GLY A 97 13.09 7.40 6.36
N SER A 98 12.90 6.20 6.89
CA SER A 98 13.53 4.95 6.45
C SER A 98 12.63 3.78 6.80
N ALA A 99 12.80 2.63 6.13
CA ALA A 99 12.01 1.43 6.38
C ALA A 99 12.22 0.92 7.82
N GLN A 100 11.14 0.84 8.59
CA GLN A 100 11.10 0.33 9.96
C GLN A 100 9.87 -0.57 10.15
N VAL A 101 9.88 -1.36 11.22
CA VAL A 101 8.73 -2.17 11.64
C VAL A 101 7.76 -1.31 12.44
N PHE A 102 6.49 -1.34 12.07
CA PHE A 102 5.39 -0.71 12.78
C PHE A 102 4.35 -1.76 13.16
N ILE A 103 3.55 -1.43 14.18
CA ILE A 103 2.44 -2.25 14.64
C ILE A 103 1.19 -1.38 14.68
N LEU A 104 0.06 -1.94 14.23
CA LEU A 104 -1.26 -1.35 14.42
C LEU A 104 -2.20 -2.33 15.14
N PRO A 105 -3.09 -1.86 16.02
CA PRO A 105 -4.15 -2.68 16.60
C PRO A 105 -5.22 -3.00 15.56
N ARG A 106 -5.83 -4.19 15.68
CA ARG A 106 -6.97 -4.62 14.84
C ARG A 106 -8.30 -4.47 15.58
#